data_AF-A0A973H6I6-F1
#
_entry.id   AF-A0A973H6I6-F1
#
_cell.length_a   1.000
_cell.length_b   1.000
_cell.length_c   1.000
_cell.angle_alpha   90.00
_cell.angle_beta   90.00
_cell.angle_gamma   90.00
#
_symmetry.space_group_name_H-M   'P 1'
#
loop_
_entity.id
_entity.type
_entity.pdbx_description
1 polymer ?
#
loop_
_entity_poly.entity_id
_entity_poly.type
_entity_poly.pdbx_seq_one_letter_code
_entity_poly.pdbx_strand_id
1 'polypeptide(L)' 'MAAVDLTTHPGHLARRLQQAHYLLWNTMVSEEITSPQFAVLNALVAEPGLDQRTVGERVGLDRST' A
#
# COMPACT_ATOMS: atom_id res chain seq x y z
N MET A 1 8.16 -33.55 -4.66
CA MET A 1 7.04 -32.63 -4.32
C MET A 1 6.33 -32.29 -5.62
N ALA A 2 5.00 -32.41 -5.68
CA ALA A 2 4.24 -32.04 -6.88
C ALA A 2 4.07 -30.51 -6.97
N ALA A 3 3.88 -29.99 -8.18
CA ALA A 3 3.55 -28.58 -8.38
C ALA A 3 2.18 -28.25 -7.78
N VAL A 4 2.02 -27.01 -7.30
CA VAL A 4 0.78 -26.50 -6.70
C VAL A 4 0.07 -25.53 -7.65
N ASP A 5 -1.25 -25.46 -7.57
CA ASP A 5 -2.05 -24.50 -8.32
C ASP A 5 -2.05 -23.13 -7.62
N LEU A 6 -1.24 -22.22 -8.14
CA LEU A 6 -1.06 -20.87 -7.58
C LEU A 6 -2.33 -20.01 -7.61
N THR A 7 -3.34 -20.34 -8.42
CA THR A 7 -4.60 -19.59 -8.47
C THR A 7 -5.43 -19.76 -7.20
N THR A 8 -5.16 -20.79 -6.40
CA THR A 8 -5.79 -21.04 -5.10
C THR A 8 -4.95 -20.54 -3.92
N HIS A 9 -3.78 -19.96 -4.18
CA HIS A 9 -2.84 -19.53 -3.14
C HIS A 9 -2.99 -18.02 -2.86
N PRO A 10 -3.58 -17.62 -1.71
CA PRO A 10 -3.88 -16.21 -1.44
C PRO A 10 -2.62 -15.34 -1.41
N GLY A 11 -1.50 -15.85 -0.90
CA GLY A 11 -0.22 -15.11 -0.92
C GLY A 11 0.30 -14.84 -2.34
N HIS A 12 0.09 -15.76 -3.27
CA HIS A 12 0.45 -15.55 -4.68
C HIS A 12 -0.41 -14.44 -5.30
N LEU A 13 -1.72 -14.50 -5.07
CA LEU A 13 -2.69 -13.52 -5.58
C LEU A 13 -2.44 -12.13 -4.99
N ALA A 14 -2.23 -12.03 -3.67
CA ALA A 14 -1.94 -10.76 -3.00
C ALA A 14 -0.65 -10.11 -3.55
N ARG A 15 0.41 -10.90 -3.75
CA ARG A 15 1.65 -10.41 -4.37
C ARG A 15 1.41 -9.91 -5.80
N ARG A 16 0.65 -10.65 -6.60
CA ARG A 16 0.29 -10.24 -7.97
C ARG A 16 -0.51 -8.94 -8.00
N LEU A 17 -1.43 -8.76 -7.06
CA LEU A 17 -2.20 -7.53 -6.89
C LEU A 17 -1.29 -6.36 -6.51
N GLN A 18 -0.41 -6.53 -5.52
CA GLN A 18 0.53 -5.49 -5.10
C GLN A 18 1.46 -5.05 -6.25
N GLN A 19 1.92 -5.99 -7.07
CA GLN A 19 2.73 -5.69 -8.24
C GLN A 19 1.95 -4.88 -9.29
N ALA A 20 0.70 -5.27 -9.54
CA ALA A 20 -0.17 -4.53 -10.48
C ALA A 20 -0.46 -3.12 -9.95
N HIS A 21 -0.78 -2.99 -8.65
CA HIS A 21 -0.96 -1.69 -8.00
C HIS A 21 0.28 -0.81 -8.13
N TYR A 22 1.47 -1.33 -7.82
CA TYR A 22 2.72 -0.57 -7.95
C TYR A 22 2.96 -0.10 -9.38
N LEU A 23 2.74 -0.97 -10.38
CA LEU A 23 2.89 -0.60 -11.79
C LEU A 23 1.90 0.50 -12.18
N LEU A 24 0.62 0.34 -11.86
CA LEU A 24 -0.41 1.32 -12.19
C LEU A 24 -0.14 2.66 -11.50
N TRP A 25 0.29 2.65 -10.23
CA TRP A 25 0.64 3.88 -9.52
C TRP A 25 1.77 4.64 -10.22
N ASN A 26 2.90 3.98 -10.51
CA ASN A 26 4.05 4.65 -11.14
C ASN A 26 3.73 5.12 -12.56
N THR A 27 2.95 4.35 -13.32
CA THR A 27 2.66 4.67 -14.73
C THR A 27 1.53 5.68 -14.92
N MET A 28 0.60 5.81 -13.96
CA MET A 28 -0.62 6.61 -14.14
C MET A 28 -0.81 7.71 -13.10
N VAL A 29 -0.14 7.62 -11.94
CA VAL A 29 -0.32 8.55 -10.83
C VAL A 29 0.93 9.39 -10.63
N SER A 30 2.05 8.76 -10.26
CA SER A 30 3.27 9.48 -9.90
C SER A 30 4.47 8.55 -9.71
N GLU A 31 5.62 8.98 -10.22
CA GLU A 31 6.94 8.38 -9.93
C GLU A 31 7.67 9.09 -8.76
N GLU A 32 7.19 10.24 -8.30
CA GLU A 32 7.81 11.04 -7.24
C GLU A 32 7.15 10.80 -5.86
N ILE A 33 5.83 10.93 -5.79
CA ILE A 33 5.02 10.60 -4.62
C ILE A 33 4.51 9.16 -4.72
N THR A 34 4.79 8.38 -3.69
CA THR A 34 4.35 6.99 -3.55
C THR A 34 2.93 6.88 -3.00
N SER A 35 2.27 5.73 -3.21
CA SER A 35 0.92 5.51 -2.69
C SER A 35 0.80 5.59 -1.16
N PRO A 36 1.78 5.13 -0.34
CA PRO A 36 1.71 5.31 1.09
C PRO A 36 1.88 6.77 1.51
N GLN A 37 2.78 7.52 0.87
CA GLN A 37 2.93 8.96 1.12
C GLN A 37 1.63 9.70 0.78
N PHE A 38 0.98 9.37 -0.34
CA PHE A 38 -0.32 9.94 -0.69
C PHE A 38 -1.40 9.60 0.34
N ALA A 39 -1.45 8.36 0.85
CA ALA A 39 -2.40 7.98 1.89
C ALA A 39 -2.20 8.79 3.18
N VAL A 40 -0.95 9.02 3.59
CA VAL A 40 -0.58 9.87 4.73
C VAL A 40 -1.06 11.31 4.51
N LEU A 41 -0.75 11.89 3.34
CA LEU A 41 -1.18 13.25 3.00
C LEU A 41 -2.71 13.38 3.02
N ASN A 42 -3.41 12.41 2.44
CA ASN A 42 -4.87 12.40 2.41
C ASN A 42 -5.48 12.27 3.82
N ALA A 43 -4.88 11.47 4.70
CA ALA A 43 -5.33 11.36 6.10
C ALA A 43 -5.18 12.69 6.86
N LEU A 44 -4.06 13.39 6.66
CA LEU A 44 -3.81 14.70 7.29
C LEU A 44 -4.69 15.82 6.75
N VAL A 45 -5.11 15.74 5.48
CA VAL A 45 -6.11 16.65 4.92
C VAL A 45 -7.48 16.39 5.54
N ALA A 46 -7.87 15.13 5.70
CA ALA A 46 -9.16 14.76 6.28
C ALA A 46 -9.25 15.11 7.78
N GLU A 47 -8.15 14.93 8.52
CA GLU A 47 -8.08 15.22 9.95
C GLU A 47 -6.72 15.85 10.30
N PRO A 48 -6.63 17.20 10.27
CA PRO A 48 -5.40 17.90 10.63
C PRO A 48 -5.03 17.69 12.10
N GLY A 49 -3.74 17.59 12.39
CA GLY A 49 -3.22 17.50 13.76
C GLY A 49 -3.10 16.09 14.33
N LEU A 50 -3.36 15.05 13.53
CA LEU A 50 -3.09 13.67 13.91
C LEU A 50 -1.59 13.48 14.25
N ASP A 51 -1.32 12.78 15.35
CA ASP A 51 0.03 12.35 15.65
C ASP A 51 0.49 11.21 14.72
N GLN A 52 1.81 11.00 14.65
CA GLN A 52 2.41 10.02 13.74
C GLN A 52 1.87 8.59 13.96
N ARG A 53 1.62 8.21 15.22
CA ARG A 53 1.11 6.87 15.54
C ARG A 53 -0.30 6.72 15.01
N THR A 54 -1.17 7.70 15.25
CA THR A 54 -2.56 7.63 14.79
C THR A 54 -2.65 7.66 13.26
N VAL A 55 -1.83 8.45 12.57
CA VAL A 55 -1.78 8.41 11.10
C VAL A 55 -1.33 7.03 10.60
N GLY A 56 -0.27 6.46 11.18
CA GLY A 56 0.24 5.13 10.81
C GLY A 56 -0.81 4.03 10.98
N GLU A 57 -1.48 3.98 12.13
CA GLU A 57 -2.58 3.04 12.39
C GLU A 57 -3.72 3.18 11.36
N ARG A 58 -4.04 4.42 10.95
CA ARG A 58 -5.13 4.71 10.02
C ARG A 58 -4.85 4.29 8.58
N VAL A 59 -3.60 4.43 8.14
CA VAL A 59 -3.19 4.11 6.75
C VAL A 59 -2.46 2.76 6.65
N GLY A 60 -2.40 2.00 7.74
CA GLY A 60 -1.85 0.64 7.77
C GLY A 60 -0.32 0.59 7.66
N LEU A 61 0.38 1.59 8.21
CA LEU A 61 1.84 1.64 8.26
C LEU A 61 2.34 1.39 9.69
N ASP A 62 3.34 0.52 9.81
CA ASP A 62 4.06 0.36 11.07
C ASP A 62 4.99 1.55 11.34
N ARG A 63 5.52 1.62 12.57
CA ARG A 63 6.35 2.75 13.00
C ARG A 63 7.67 2.91 12.23
N SER A 64 8.20 1.83 11.67
CA SER A 64 9.47 1.84 10.93
C SER A 64 9.32 2.18 9.45
N THR A 65 8.08 2.17 8.96
CA THR A 65 7.72 2.55 7.59
C THR A 65 7.39 4.04 7.52
#